data_AF-A0A2G9PSP5-F1
#
_entry.id   AF-A0A2G9PSP5-F1
#
_cell.length_a   1.000
_cell.length_b   1.000
_cell.length_c   1.000
_cell.angle_alpha   90.00
_cell.angle_beta   90.00
_cell.angle_gamma   90.00
#
_symmetry.space_group_name_H-M   'P 1'
#
loop_
_entity.id
_entity.type
_entity.pdbx_description
1 polymer ?
#
loop_
_entity_poly.entity_id
_entity_poly.type
_entity_poly.pdbx_seq_one_letter_code
_entity_poly.pdbx_strand_id
1 'polypeptide(L)'
;ILDILKNEAKALRGLSVFGIKNEDIIKYLRLQVHPGEETYALDIRNSAINWINDIETDHKYSAWPFSVQELLRPAFPGSIRPIRRNFFNLVILVDPAQDYAADYVKLAELFYRHNVPLRIGFVFVVNSDENRETNEDVGAALWCAFNYIADESDSTHAFASLISMYNKLNGGVLTVEIVKSVLKYEFPHVEVESVLGSNSEYNRKLKVNGHTD
;
A
#
# COMPACT_ATOMS: atom_id res chain seq x y z
N ILE A 1 10.55 39.54 12.79
CA ILE A 1 11.90 39.81 13.39
C ILE A 1 11.97 39.33 14.83
N LEU A 2 11.07 39.78 15.72
CA LEU A 2 11.08 39.38 17.13
C LEU A 2 10.99 37.85 17.35
N ASP A 3 10.16 37.15 16.58
CA ASP A 3 10.00 35.69 16.75
C ASP A 3 11.23 34.89 16.29
N ILE A 4 11.95 35.40 15.29
CA ILE A 4 13.22 34.81 14.84
C ILE A 4 14.26 34.93 15.95
N LEU A 5 14.39 36.12 16.55
CA LEU A 5 15.30 36.36 17.67
C LEU A 5 14.95 35.53 18.91
N LYS A 6 13.65 35.34 19.19
CA LYS A 6 13.20 34.46 20.28
C LYS A 6 13.57 33.01 20.03
N ASN A 7 13.39 32.51 18.81
CA ASN A 7 13.73 31.15 18.44
C ASN A 7 15.25 30.92 18.48
N GLU A 8 16.04 31.87 18.00
CA GLU A 8 17.50 31.81 18.05
C GLU A 8 18.02 31.84 19.49
N ALA A 9 17.48 32.73 20.33
CA ALA A 9 17.82 32.77 21.75
C ALA A 9 17.43 31.47 22.49
N LYS A 10 16.33 30.82 22.10
CA LYS A 10 15.92 29.51 22.65
C LYS A 10 16.89 28.40 22.23
N ALA A 11 17.32 28.38 20.97
CA ALA A 11 18.29 27.41 20.47
C ALA A 11 19.66 27.56 21.14
N LEU A 12 20.17 28.79 21.26
CA LEU A 12 21.43 29.09 21.93
C LEU A 12 21.43 28.72 23.42
N ARG A 13 20.30 28.97 24.12
CA ARG A 13 20.13 28.51 25.51
C ARG A 13 20.13 26.98 25.59
N GLY A 14 19.48 26.30 24.64
CA GLY A 14 19.49 24.84 24.55
C GLY A 14 20.92 24.30 24.48
N LEU A 15 21.75 24.82 23.58
CA LEU A 15 23.15 24.42 23.44
C LEU A 15 23.98 24.69 24.69
N SER A 16 23.72 25.81 25.37
CA SER A 16 24.37 26.16 26.65
C SER A 16 24.03 25.17 27.78
N VAL A 17 22.78 24.69 27.83
CA VAL A 17 22.36 23.65 28.80
C VAL A 17 23.09 22.32 28.55
N PHE A 18 23.45 22.01 27.30
CA PHE A 18 24.26 20.84 26.96
C PHE A 18 25.77 21.02 27.19
N GLY A 19 26.19 22.11 27.85
CA GLY A 19 27.60 22.35 28.20
C GLY A 19 28.46 22.85 27.04
N ILE A 20 27.85 23.22 25.91
CA ILE A 20 28.56 23.83 24.78
C ILE A 20 28.87 25.28 25.14
N LYS A 21 30.16 25.56 25.41
CA LYS A 21 30.62 26.90 25.77
C LYS A 21 30.46 27.87 24.59
N ASN A 22 30.20 29.14 24.90
CA ASN A 22 29.96 30.20 23.92
C ASN A 22 31.06 30.32 22.84
N GLU A 23 32.30 29.96 23.16
CA GLU A 23 33.44 29.98 22.23
C GLU A 23 33.33 28.94 21.10
N ASP A 24 32.69 27.80 21.36
CA ASP A 24 32.52 26.72 20.40
C ASP A 24 31.16 26.76 19.69
N ILE A 25 30.15 27.46 20.24
CA ILE A 25 28.82 27.62 19.63
C ILE A 25 28.93 28.15 18.20
N ILE A 26 29.78 29.16 17.97
CA ILE A 26 29.99 29.74 16.64
C ILE A 26 30.58 28.71 15.67
N LYS A 27 31.44 27.79 16.15
CA LYS A 27 32.01 26.71 15.33
C LYS A 27 30.94 25.69 14.96
N TYR A 28 30.06 25.32 15.89
CA TYR A 28 28.96 24.39 15.64
C TYR A 28 27.89 24.97 14.72
N LEU A 29 27.54 26.26 14.87
CA LEU A 29 26.59 26.94 13.97
C LEU A 29 27.13 27.10 12.54
N ARG A 30 28.45 27.10 12.38
CA ARG A 30 29.11 27.13 11.07
C ARG A 30 29.22 25.76 10.41
N LEU A 31 28.92 24.67 11.11
CA LEU A 31 28.85 23.35 10.48
C LEU A 31 27.72 23.39 9.46
N GLN A 32 28.09 23.15 8.20
CA GLN A 32 27.11 22.89 7.15
C GLN A 32 26.55 21.48 7.38
N VAL A 33 25.64 21.36 8.35
CA VAL A 33 24.76 20.21 8.46
C VAL A 33 23.83 20.33 7.27
N HIS A 34 24.15 19.61 6.21
CA HIS A 34 23.17 19.33 5.19
C HIS A 34 22.14 18.46 5.92
N PRO A 35 20.88 18.90 6.07
CA PRO A 35 19.85 17.95 6.45
C PRO A 35 19.93 16.87 5.37
N GLY A 36 20.52 15.72 5.71
CA GLY A 36 20.34 14.56 4.87
C GLY A 36 18.84 14.39 4.80
N GLU A 37 18.27 14.40 3.61
CA GLU A 37 16.94 13.82 3.44
C GLU A 37 17.11 12.35 3.82
N GLU A 38 16.93 12.04 5.09
CA GLU A 38 17.00 10.68 5.61
C GLU A 38 15.89 9.90 4.92
N THR A 39 16.24 9.28 3.80
CA THR A 39 15.33 8.45 3.03
C THR A 39 15.31 7.10 3.73
N TYR A 40 14.34 6.90 4.60
CA TYR A 40 14.17 5.62 5.27
C TYR A 40 13.71 4.56 4.26
N ALA A 41 14.39 3.42 4.26
CA ALA A 41 13.95 2.24 3.53
C ALA A 41 13.10 1.38 4.47
N LEU A 42 11.85 1.11 4.09
CA LEU A 42 10.98 0.16 4.78
C LEU A 42 11.16 -1.24 4.17
N ASP A 43 11.25 -2.26 5.02
CA ASP A 43 11.21 -3.65 4.55
C ASP A 43 9.79 -4.03 4.15
N ILE A 44 9.59 -4.34 2.88
CA ILE A 44 8.30 -4.69 2.28
C ILE A 44 8.14 -6.20 2.05
N ARG A 45 8.95 -7.05 2.70
CA ARG A 45 8.90 -8.52 2.52
C ARG A 45 7.94 -9.18 3.50
N ASN A 46 6.77 -8.59 3.72
CA ASN A 46 5.76 -9.07 4.64
C ASN A 46 4.64 -9.82 3.89
N SER A 47 4.15 -10.93 4.45
CA SER A 47 3.04 -11.73 3.91
C SER A 47 1.69 -11.02 3.90
N ALA A 48 1.55 -9.91 4.64
CA ALA A 48 0.36 -9.08 4.63
C ALA A 48 0.11 -8.38 3.27
N ILE A 49 1.13 -8.33 2.41
CA ILE A 49 1.03 -7.69 1.09
C ILE A 49 0.45 -8.67 0.07
N ASN A 50 -0.70 -8.30 -0.48
CA ASN A 50 -1.33 -9.00 -1.58
C ASN A 50 -0.78 -8.48 -2.91
N TRP A 51 0.13 -9.24 -3.53
CA TRP A 51 0.70 -8.89 -4.83
C TRP A 51 -0.30 -9.17 -5.96
N ILE A 52 -0.54 -8.17 -6.81
CA ILE A 52 -1.50 -8.26 -7.91
C ILE A 52 -0.86 -8.86 -9.17
N ASN A 53 0.39 -8.51 -9.41
CA ASN A 53 1.16 -8.92 -10.57
C ASN A 53 2.57 -9.34 -10.18
N ASP A 54 3.19 -10.10 -11.06
CA ASP A 54 4.59 -10.47 -11.00
C ASP A 54 5.28 -10.19 -12.33
N ILE A 55 6.17 -9.19 -12.30
CA ILE A 55 6.90 -8.72 -13.48
C ILE A 55 7.78 -9.81 -14.09
N GLU A 56 8.25 -10.77 -13.29
CA GLU A 56 9.17 -11.81 -13.75
C GLU A 56 8.43 -13.00 -14.34
N THR A 57 7.26 -13.35 -13.79
CA THR A 57 6.54 -14.57 -14.19
C THR A 57 5.38 -14.33 -15.13
N ASP A 58 4.63 -13.23 -15.00
CA ASP A 58 3.36 -13.09 -15.73
C ASP A 58 3.55 -13.01 -17.25
N HIS A 59 2.66 -13.68 -17.97
CA HIS A 59 2.67 -13.70 -19.44
C HIS A 59 2.57 -12.30 -20.05
N LYS A 60 1.91 -11.37 -19.37
CA LYS A 60 1.76 -9.96 -19.75
C LYS A 60 3.10 -9.25 -19.99
N TYR A 61 4.16 -9.66 -19.30
CA TYR A 61 5.50 -9.07 -19.40
C TYR A 61 6.47 -9.90 -20.24
N SER A 62 6.00 -10.95 -20.91
CA SER A 62 6.83 -11.87 -21.71
C SER A 62 7.62 -11.20 -22.83
N ALA A 63 7.07 -10.11 -23.40
CA ALA A 63 7.73 -9.33 -24.45
C ALA A 63 8.89 -8.45 -23.93
N TRP A 64 9.04 -8.30 -22.61
CA TRP A 64 10.06 -7.44 -22.03
C TRP A 64 11.42 -8.15 -21.95
N PRO A 65 12.53 -7.41 -22.16
CA PRO A 65 13.86 -7.99 -22.05
C PRO A 65 14.19 -8.37 -20.60
N PHE A 66 14.95 -9.46 -20.43
CA PHE A 66 15.38 -9.97 -19.12
C PHE A 66 16.78 -9.45 -18.70
N SER A 67 17.51 -8.83 -19.63
CA SER A 67 18.88 -8.38 -19.41
C SER A 67 18.93 -7.06 -18.64
N VAL A 68 19.69 -7.05 -17.54
CA VAL A 68 19.92 -5.84 -16.74
C VAL A 68 20.78 -4.82 -17.49
N GLN A 69 21.53 -5.24 -18.51
CA GLN A 69 22.30 -4.32 -19.37
C GLN A 69 21.40 -3.33 -20.10
N GLU A 70 20.11 -3.64 -20.26
CA GLU A 70 19.14 -2.69 -20.78
C GLU A 70 19.09 -1.42 -19.93
N LEU A 71 19.40 -1.44 -18.62
CA LEU A 71 19.49 -0.24 -17.78
C LEU A 71 20.65 0.70 -18.16
N LEU A 72 21.67 0.21 -18.86
CA LEU A 72 22.83 1.01 -19.25
C LEU A 72 22.64 1.75 -20.57
N ARG A 73 21.60 1.42 -21.35
CA ARG A 73 21.30 2.12 -22.60
C ARG A 73 20.89 3.57 -22.32
N PRO A 74 21.16 4.54 -23.20
CA PRO A 74 20.61 5.89 -23.05
C PRO A 74 19.07 5.86 -23.06
N ALA A 75 18.42 6.59 -22.15
CA ALA A 75 16.98 6.84 -22.13
C ALA A 75 16.71 8.33 -21.97
N PHE A 76 15.52 8.77 -22.36
CA PHE A 76 15.05 10.10 -22.02
C PHE A 76 14.95 10.24 -20.49
N PRO A 77 15.42 11.35 -19.91
CA PRO A 77 15.25 11.62 -18.49
C PRO A 77 13.79 11.44 -18.04
N GLY A 78 13.58 10.72 -16.94
CA GLY A 78 12.25 10.44 -16.41
C GLY A 78 11.53 9.22 -17.02
N SER A 79 12.11 8.54 -18.02
CA SER A 79 11.55 7.29 -18.54
C SER A 79 12.05 6.08 -17.74
N ILE A 80 11.12 5.27 -17.22
CA ILE A 80 11.43 3.97 -16.65
C ILE A 80 11.40 2.94 -17.76
N ARG A 81 12.52 2.22 -17.97
CA ARG A 81 12.57 1.19 -19.00
C ARG A 81 11.86 -0.09 -18.54
N PRO A 82 10.98 -0.66 -19.39
CA PRO A 82 10.37 -1.95 -19.10
C PRO A 82 11.43 -3.04 -19.21
N ILE A 83 11.65 -3.75 -18.10
CA ILE A 83 12.53 -4.91 -17.99
C ILE A 83 11.76 -5.95 -17.19
N ARG A 84 11.85 -7.21 -17.61
CA ARG A 84 11.19 -8.35 -16.95
C ARG A 84 11.94 -8.76 -15.68
N ARG A 85 12.04 -7.82 -14.73
CA ARG A 85 12.79 -7.88 -13.47
C ARG A 85 12.05 -7.15 -12.37
N ASN A 86 12.06 -7.68 -11.15
CA ASN A 86 11.42 -7.05 -10.00
C ASN A 86 12.27 -5.92 -9.39
N PHE A 87 12.34 -4.75 -10.05
CA PHE A 87 13.11 -3.59 -9.57
C PHE A 87 12.29 -2.59 -8.76
N PHE A 88 11.05 -2.33 -9.17
CA PHE A 88 10.22 -1.29 -8.59
C PHE A 88 8.94 -1.91 -8.03
N ASN A 89 8.68 -1.63 -6.76
CA ASN A 89 7.53 -2.15 -6.04
C ASN A 89 6.69 -0.95 -5.56
N LEU A 90 5.38 -1.04 -5.73
CA LEU A 90 4.40 -0.10 -5.21
C LEU A 90 3.49 -0.84 -4.26
N VAL A 91 3.59 -0.54 -2.97
CA VAL A 91 2.71 -1.10 -1.94
C VAL A 91 1.74 -0.01 -1.52
N ILE A 92 0.45 -0.28 -1.68
CA ILE A 92 -0.62 0.66 -1.38
C ILE A 92 -1.36 0.18 -0.14
N LEU A 93 -1.39 1.01 0.90
CA LEU A 93 -2.24 0.79 2.07
C LEU A 93 -3.62 1.36 1.76
N VAL A 94 -4.63 0.50 1.81
CA VAL A 94 -6.01 0.87 1.51
C VAL A 94 -6.86 0.63 2.74
N ASP A 95 -7.37 1.70 3.32
CA ASP A 95 -8.45 1.65 4.30
C ASP A 95 -9.78 1.82 3.56
N PRO A 96 -10.57 0.75 3.38
CA PRO A 96 -11.82 0.84 2.64
C PRO A 96 -12.90 1.64 3.37
N ALA A 97 -12.68 2.02 4.63
CA ALA A 97 -13.53 2.94 5.38
C ALA A 97 -13.25 4.43 5.07
N GLN A 98 -12.30 4.73 4.18
CA GLN A 98 -11.90 6.09 3.82
C GLN A 98 -12.17 6.41 2.35
N ASP A 99 -12.52 7.66 2.08
CA ASP A 99 -12.86 8.12 0.72
C ASP A 99 -11.68 8.05 -0.26
N TYR A 100 -10.43 8.20 0.22
CA TYR A 100 -9.24 8.16 -0.63
C TYR A 100 -8.95 6.77 -1.23
N ALA A 101 -9.55 5.71 -0.69
CA ALA A 101 -9.34 4.34 -1.14
C ALA A 101 -9.68 4.16 -2.63
N ALA A 102 -10.76 4.81 -3.09
CA ALA A 102 -11.19 4.75 -4.48
C ALA A 102 -10.13 5.32 -5.44
N ASP A 103 -9.51 6.44 -5.06
CA ASP A 103 -8.46 7.08 -5.87
C ASP A 103 -7.20 6.20 -5.96
N TYR A 104 -6.84 5.53 -4.87
CA TYR A 104 -5.69 4.63 -4.84
C TYR A 104 -5.89 3.37 -5.69
N VAL A 105 -7.09 2.77 -5.62
CA VAL A 105 -7.44 1.63 -6.48
C VAL A 105 -7.46 2.04 -7.95
N LYS A 106 -8.01 3.21 -8.27
CA LYS A 106 -8.01 3.77 -9.63
C LYS A 106 -6.60 4.06 -10.16
N LEU A 107 -5.71 4.55 -9.30
CA LEU A 107 -4.30 4.76 -9.64
C LEU A 107 -3.60 3.42 -9.96
N ALA A 108 -3.82 2.40 -9.13
CA ALA A 108 -3.29 1.06 -9.38
C ALA A 108 -3.83 0.46 -10.69
N GLU A 109 -5.13 0.63 -10.97
CA GLU A 109 -5.75 0.20 -12.23
C GLU A 109 -5.05 0.86 -13.42
N LEU A 110 -4.79 2.17 -13.34
CA LEU A 110 -4.11 2.92 -14.38
C LEU A 110 -2.71 2.35 -14.64
N PHE A 111 -1.91 2.12 -13.59
CA PHE A 111 -0.57 1.56 -13.73
C PHE A 111 -0.59 0.13 -14.29
N TYR A 112 -1.51 -0.70 -13.82
CA TYR A 112 -1.65 -2.06 -14.31
C TYR A 112 -2.07 -2.08 -15.78
N ARG A 113 -3.06 -1.27 -16.19
CA ARG A 113 -3.57 -1.21 -17.57
C ARG A 113 -2.53 -0.66 -18.56
N HIS A 114 -1.68 0.26 -18.14
CA HIS A 114 -0.63 0.86 -18.99
C HIS A 114 0.70 0.10 -18.97
N ASN A 115 0.76 -1.09 -18.35
CA ASN A 115 1.96 -1.92 -18.27
C ASN A 115 3.16 -1.15 -17.71
N VAL A 116 2.95 -0.33 -16.68
CA VAL A 116 4.06 0.35 -16.02
C VAL A 116 4.94 -0.73 -15.35
N PRO A 117 6.29 -0.65 -15.43
CA PRO A 117 7.20 -1.64 -14.85
C PRO A 117 7.27 -1.55 -13.33
N LEU A 118 6.13 -1.80 -12.68
CA LEU A 118 5.90 -1.76 -11.25
C LEU A 118 5.21 -3.06 -10.82
N ARG A 119 5.76 -3.68 -9.78
CA ARG A 119 5.06 -4.72 -9.03
C ARG A 119 4.12 -4.04 -8.03
N ILE A 120 2.82 -4.25 -8.17
CA ILE A 120 1.78 -3.60 -7.37
C ILE A 120 1.30 -4.56 -6.29
N GLY A 121 1.29 -4.09 -5.04
CA GLY A 121 0.79 -4.83 -3.90
C GLY A 121 -0.19 -3.99 -3.07
N PHE A 122 -1.16 -4.65 -2.45
CA PHE A 122 -2.14 -4.03 -1.57
C PHE A 122 -2.03 -4.56 -0.15
N VAL A 123 -2.15 -3.65 0.81
CA VAL A 123 -2.37 -3.97 2.22
C VAL A 123 -3.70 -3.34 2.62
N PHE A 124 -4.68 -4.17 2.95
CA PHE A 124 -5.96 -3.67 3.44
C PHE A 124 -5.85 -3.36 4.93
N VAL A 125 -6.19 -2.14 5.31
CA VAL A 125 -6.34 -1.77 6.70
C VAL A 125 -7.65 -2.35 7.19
N VAL A 126 -7.57 -3.21 8.20
CA VAL A 126 -8.72 -3.87 8.80
C VAL A 126 -8.68 -3.61 10.29
N ASN A 127 -9.82 -3.33 10.90
CA ASN A 127 -9.86 -3.16 12.35
C ASN A 127 -9.74 -4.54 13.03
N SER A 128 -8.87 -4.65 14.03
CA SER A 128 -8.52 -5.91 14.70
C SER A 128 -9.39 -6.25 15.91
N ASP A 129 -10.48 -5.52 16.13
CA ASP A 129 -11.41 -5.77 17.24
C ASP A 129 -12.05 -7.17 17.15
N GLU A 130 -11.62 -8.09 18.03
CA GLU A 130 -12.02 -9.51 18.02
C GLU A 130 -13.54 -9.75 18.13
N ASN A 131 -14.26 -8.78 18.69
CA ASN A 131 -15.69 -8.82 19.01
C ASN A 131 -16.60 -8.31 17.88
N ARG A 132 -16.07 -7.88 16.74
CA ARG A 132 -16.89 -7.35 15.64
C ARG A 132 -17.21 -8.41 14.60
N GLU A 133 -18.47 -8.45 14.19
CA GLU A 133 -18.90 -9.31 13.09
C GLU A 133 -18.34 -8.77 11.77
N THR A 134 -17.71 -9.64 10.99
CA THR A 134 -17.21 -9.37 9.63
C THR A 134 -18.32 -8.86 8.70
N ASN A 135 -19.58 -9.11 9.05
CA ASN A 135 -20.75 -8.59 8.33
C ASN A 135 -20.99 -7.08 8.51
N GLU A 136 -20.36 -6.43 9.49
CA GLU A 136 -20.47 -4.99 9.74
C GLU A 136 -19.19 -4.22 9.38
N ASP A 137 -18.03 -4.88 9.43
CA ASP A 137 -16.75 -4.25 9.07
C ASP A 137 -16.44 -4.40 7.57
N VAL A 138 -16.43 -3.26 6.87
CA VAL A 138 -16.07 -3.16 5.45
C VAL A 138 -14.65 -3.65 5.19
N GLY A 139 -13.71 -3.38 6.08
CA GLY A 139 -12.31 -3.81 5.97
C GLY A 139 -12.19 -5.33 5.97
N ALA A 140 -12.81 -5.96 6.97
CA ALA A 140 -12.80 -7.41 7.11
C ALA A 140 -13.56 -8.08 5.96
N ALA A 141 -14.71 -7.51 5.55
CA ALA A 141 -15.49 -8.02 4.43
C ALA A 141 -14.72 -7.98 3.11
N LEU A 142 -14.05 -6.85 2.84
CA LEU A 142 -13.23 -6.70 1.63
C LEU A 142 -12.05 -7.65 1.65
N TRP A 143 -11.32 -7.75 2.77
CA TRP A 143 -10.18 -8.66 2.89
C TRP A 143 -10.59 -10.12 2.68
N CYS A 144 -11.70 -10.55 3.28
CA CYS A 144 -12.19 -11.93 3.12
C CYS A 144 -12.64 -12.20 1.68
N ALA A 145 -13.41 -11.28 1.08
CA ALA A 145 -13.84 -11.41 -0.31
C ALA A 145 -12.64 -11.46 -1.27
N PHE A 146 -11.66 -10.58 -1.08
CA PHE A 146 -10.46 -10.54 -1.91
C PHE A 146 -9.66 -11.85 -1.84
N ASN A 147 -9.38 -12.34 -0.63
CA ASN A 147 -8.62 -13.58 -0.45
C ASN A 147 -9.39 -14.80 -0.97
N TYR A 148 -10.71 -14.84 -0.81
CA TYR A 148 -11.54 -15.89 -1.39
C TYR A 148 -11.43 -15.93 -2.92
N ILE A 149 -11.58 -14.78 -3.58
CA ILE A 149 -11.50 -14.70 -5.04
C ILE A 149 -10.08 -15.05 -5.52
N ALA A 150 -9.06 -14.64 -4.77
CA ALA A 150 -7.67 -14.96 -5.09
C ALA A 150 -7.35 -16.46 -4.95
N ASP A 151 -7.91 -17.13 -3.92
CA ASP A 151 -7.73 -18.56 -3.68
C ASP A 151 -8.50 -19.43 -4.71
N GLU A 152 -9.71 -19.00 -5.12
CA GLU A 152 -10.54 -19.72 -6.10
C GLU A 152 -10.12 -19.48 -7.56
N SER A 153 -9.70 -18.25 -7.89
CA SER A 153 -9.28 -17.86 -9.23
C SER A 153 -7.79 -17.51 -9.23
N ASP A 154 -7.47 -16.22 -9.25
CA ASP A 154 -6.11 -15.70 -9.17
C ASP A 154 -6.13 -14.25 -8.65
N SER A 155 -4.95 -13.71 -8.34
CA SER A 155 -4.79 -12.34 -7.85
C SER A 155 -5.20 -11.27 -8.87
N THR A 156 -5.18 -11.59 -10.18
CA THR A 156 -5.58 -10.66 -11.24
C THR A 156 -7.11 -10.51 -11.29
N HIS A 157 -7.84 -11.61 -11.15
CA HIS A 157 -9.28 -11.64 -11.04
C HIS A 157 -9.71 -10.96 -9.75
N ALA A 158 -9.08 -11.26 -8.61
CA ALA A 158 -9.36 -10.57 -7.35
C ALA A 158 -9.16 -9.05 -7.46
N PHE A 159 -8.15 -8.60 -8.20
CA PHE A 159 -7.95 -7.18 -8.50
C PHE A 159 -9.02 -6.60 -9.43
N ALA A 160 -9.46 -7.34 -10.44
CA ALA A 160 -10.56 -6.92 -11.31
C ALA A 160 -11.87 -6.78 -10.51
N SER A 161 -12.13 -7.69 -9.57
CA SER A 161 -13.26 -7.62 -8.65
C SER A 161 -13.15 -6.41 -7.71
N LEU A 162 -11.95 -6.12 -7.19
CA LEU A 162 -11.69 -4.90 -6.41
C LEU A 162 -12.03 -3.64 -7.21
N ILE A 163 -11.56 -3.55 -8.46
CA ILE A 163 -11.89 -2.43 -9.36
C ILE A 163 -13.41 -2.34 -9.58
N SER A 164 -14.10 -3.48 -9.77
CA SER A 164 -15.55 -3.50 -9.98
C SER A 164 -16.33 -3.03 -8.76
N MET A 165 -15.86 -3.34 -7.54
CA MET A 165 -16.44 -2.85 -6.28
C MET A 165 -16.33 -1.33 -6.18
N TYR A 166 -15.15 -0.76 -6.43
CA TYR A 166 -14.94 0.69 -6.34
C TYR A 166 -15.59 1.47 -7.48
N ASN A 167 -15.71 0.88 -8.69
CA ASN A 167 -16.43 1.52 -9.80
C ASN A 167 -17.96 1.57 -9.60
N LYS A 168 -18.52 0.72 -8.73
CA LYS A 168 -19.94 0.77 -8.35
C LYS A 168 -20.27 1.86 -7.33
N LEU A 169 -19.26 2.55 -6.79
CA LEU A 169 -19.48 3.64 -5.85
C LEU A 169 -20.06 4.86 -6.58
N ASN A 170 -21.22 5.33 -6.14
CA ASN A 170 -21.82 6.59 -6.59
C ASN A 170 -21.30 7.77 -5.75
N GLY A 171 -20.02 7.73 -5.36
CA GLY A 171 -19.40 8.61 -4.38
C GLY A 171 -19.46 8.09 -2.93
N GLY A 172 -18.48 8.46 -2.12
CA GLY A 172 -18.34 8.04 -0.72
C GLY A 172 -17.55 6.76 -0.53
N VAL A 173 -17.70 6.18 0.67
CA VAL A 173 -16.94 5.04 1.18
C VAL A 173 -17.52 3.70 0.71
N LEU A 174 -16.68 2.67 0.60
CA LEU A 174 -17.13 1.31 0.30
C LEU A 174 -18.07 0.79 1.40
N THR A 175 -19.15 0.09 1.00
CA THR A 175 -20.08 -0.54 1.94
C THR A 175 -20.08 -2.06 1.79
N VAL A 176 -20.43 -2.76 2.87
CA VAL A 176 -20.49 -4.23 2.89
C VAL A 176 -21.50 -4.75 1.85
N GLU A 177 -22.59 -4.04 1.60
CA GLU A 177 -23.59 -4.43 0.60
C GLU A 177 -23.00 -4.46 -0.80
N ILE A 178 -22.11 -3.51 -1.14
CA ILE A 178 -21.44 -3.49 -2.44
C ILE A 178 -20.53 -4.70 -2.57
N VAL A 179 -19.73 -5.02 -1.55
CA VAL A 179 -18.87 -6.20 -1.52
C VAL A 179 -19.69 -7.48 -1.72
N LYS A 180 -20.78 -7.64 -0.96
CA LYS A 180 -21.71 -8.77 -1.09
C LYS A 180 -22.35 -8.85 -2.48
N SER A 181 -22.71 -7.71 -3.07
CA SER A 181 -23.33 -7.65 -4.40
C SER A 181 -22.39 -8.10 -5.51
N VAL A 182 -21.12 -7.72 -5.43
CA VAL A 182 -20.08 -8.13 -6.39
C VAL A 182 -19.77 -9.60 -6.21
N LEU A 183 -19.59 -10.05 -4.96
CA LEU A 183 -19.31 -11.45 -4.67
C LEU A 183 -20.42 -12.38 -5.18
N LYS A 184 -21.70 -12.03 -4.97
CA LYS A 184 -22.85 -12.81 -5.50
C LYS A 184 -22.94 -12.78 -7.02
N TYR A 185 -22.53 -11.67 -7.65
CA TYR A 185 -22.55 -11.56 -9.10
C TYR A 185 -21.49 -12.44 -9.75
N GLU A 186 -20.28 -12.46 -9.18
CA GLU A 186 -19.16 -13.26 -9.69
C GLU A 186 -19.29 -14.74 -9.30
N PHE A 187 -19.82 -15.04 -8.11
CA PHE A 187 -19.99 -16.38 -7.58
C PHE A 187 -21.45 -16.63 -7.13
N PRO A 188 -22.38 -16.89 -8.07
CA PRO A 188 -23.81 -17.06 -7.75
C PRO A 188 -24.12 -18.26 -6.85
N HIS A 189 -23.22 -19.25 -6.81
CA HIS A 189 -23.40 -20.50 -6.06
C HIS A 189 -22.84 -20.44 -4.63
N VAL A 190 -22.15 -19.36 -4.26
CA VAL A 190 -21.46 -19.26 -2.98
C VAL A 190 -22.38 -18.62 -1.96
N GLU A 191 -22.55 -19.29 -0.82
CA GLU A 191 -23.20 -18.69 0.33
C GLU A 191 -22.27 -17.62 0.92
N VAL A 192 -22.71 -16.37 0.89
CA VAL A 192 -21.92 -15.22 1.40
C VAL A 192 -21.46 -15.44 2.84
N GLU A 193 -22.24 -16.14 3.65
CA GLU A 193 -21.90 -16.46 5.04
C GLU A 193 -20.75 -17.46 5.17
N SER A 194 -20.47 -18.28 4.14
CA SER A 194 -19.31 -19.16 4.12
C SER A 194 -17.98 -18.41 3.98
N VAL A 195 -18.02 -17.22 3.36
CA VAL A 195 -16.85 -16.37 3.11
C VAL A 195 -16.74 -15.27 4.16
N LEU A 196 -17.85 -14.59 4.46
CA LEU A 196 -17.90 -13.44 5.36
C LEU A 196 -18.38 -13.77 6.77
N GLY A 197 -18.82 -15.00 7.04
CA GLY A 197 -19.31 -15.37 8.36
C GLY A 197 -18.19 -15.46 9.39
N SER A 198 -18.54 -15.31 10.67
CA SER A 198 -17.58 -15.29 11.78
C SER A 198 -16.72 -16.56 11.87
N ASN A 199 -17.23 -17.69 11.37
CA ASN A 199 -16.58 -18.99 11.35
C ASN A 199 -15.83 -19.30 10.04
N SER A 200 -15.77 -18.36 9.08
CA SER A 200 -15.11 -18.59 7.81
C SER A 200 -13.60 -18.81 7.98
N GLU A 201 -13.01 -19.58 7.08
CA GLU A 201 -11.56 -19.79 7.06
C GLU A 201 -10.81 -18.46 6.90
N TYR A 202 -11.36 -17.55 6.08
CA TYR A 202 -10.78 -16.24 5.82
C TYR A 202 -10.81 -15.34 7.05
N ASN A 203 -11.90 -15.31 7.81
CA ASN A 203 -11.93 -14.56 9.06
C ASN A 203 -10.91 -15.10 10.08
N ARG A 204 -10.67 -16.42 10.08
CA ARG A 204 -9.62 -17.03 10.90
C ARG A 204 -8.22 -16.60 10.46
N LYS A 205 -7.94 -16.60 9.15
CA LYS A 205 -6.66 -16.13 8.58
C LYS A 205 -6.41 -14.65 8.91
N LEU A 206 -7.44 -13.81 8.85
CA LEU A 206 -7.37 -12.41 9.24
C LEU A 206 -6.94 -12.25 10.72
N LYS A 207 -7.58 -12.98 11.64
CA LYS A 207 -7.25 -12.92 13.07
C LYS A 207 -5.84 -13.41 13.40
N VAL A 208 -5.37 -14.45 12.71
CA VAL A 208 -4.00 -14.97 12.88
C VAL A 208 -2.96 -13.94 12.42
N ASN A 209 -3.20 -13.27 11.29
CA ASN A 209 -2.29 -12.26 10.76
C ASN A 209 -2.25 -10.98 11.63
N GLY A 210 -3.32 -10.68 12.38
CA GLY A 210 -3.36 -9.56 13.33
C GLY A 210 -2.66 -9.82 14.67
N HIS A 211 -2.28 -11.07 14.96
CA HIS A 211 -1.63 -11.49 16.23
C HIS A 211 -0.11 -11.65 16.12
N THR A 212 0.46 -11.46 14.93
CA THR A 212 1.89 -11.69 14.66
C THR A 212 2.79 -10.45 14.79
N ASP A 213 2.27 -9.34 15.33
CA ASP A 213 3.04 -8.11 15.62
C ASP A 213 3.34 -7.93 17.11
#